data_AF-A0A7S3MDR7-F1
#
_entry.id   AF-A0A7S3MDR7-F1
#
_cell.length_a   1.000
_cell.length_b   1.000
_cell.length_c   1.000
_cell.angle_alpha   90.00
_cell.angle_beta   90.00
_cell.angle_gamma   90.00
#
_symmetry.space_group_name_H-M   'P 1'
#
loop_
_entity.id
_entity.type
_entity.pdbx_description
1 polymer ?
#
loop_
_entity_poly.entity_id
_entity_poly.type
_entity_poly.pdbx_seq_one_letter_code
_entity_poly.pdbx_strand_id
1 'polypeptide(L)'
;WMVTEITKMTKPKMEIATKEEGNPIAQDIKKGKLRDYHGPIFWNYGCFPQTWEDPSVEHPELKVFGDNDPLDVVEIGSRAQAQGEVSRIKVLGALAMIDDGELDWKIIAIDCKDPLAGELQSVADVEA
;
A
#
# COMPACT_ATOMS: atom_id res chain seq x y z
N TRP A 1 -5.76 -10.49 -0.05
CA TRP A 1 -4.38 -10.80 0.39
C TRP A 1 -3.56 -9.56 0.15
N MET A 2 -2.63 -9.23 1.02
CA MET A 2 -1.69 -8.13 0.86
C MET A 2 -0.27 -8.70 0.77
N VAL A 3 0.58 -8.15 -0.09
CA VAL A 3 2.02 -8.36 -0.06
C VAL A 3 2.65 -7.19 0.68
N THR A 4 3.35 -7.42 1.78
CA THR A 4 4.01 -6.34 2.54
C THR A 4 5.31 -5.93 1.87
N GLU A 5 5.42 -4.67 1.47
CA GLU A 5 6.65 -4.12 0.88
C GLU A 5 7.50 -3.41 1.95
N ILE A 6 6.85 -2.61 2.79
CA ILE A 6 7.49 -1.78 3.82
C ILE A 6 6.92 -2.14 5.19
N THR A 7 7.78 -2.68 6.04
CA THR A 7 7.44 -3.03 7.41
C THR A 7 7.16 -1.78 8.25
N LYS A 8 6.12 -1.83 9.09
CA LYS A 8 5.81 -0.78 10.08
C LYS A 8 7.04 -0.37 10.89
N MET A 9 7.17 0.92 11.17
CA MET A 9 8.31 1.56 11.84
C MET A 9 9.64 1.53 11.06
N THR A 10 9.63 1.30 9.74
CA THR A 10 10.83 1.36 8.89
C THR A 10 10.79 2.54 7.91
N LYS A 11 11.94 2.85 7.29
CA LYS A 11 12.18 4.01 6.41
C LYS A 11 12.45 3.71 4.95
N PRO A 12 13.12 2.59 4.58
CA PRO A 12 13.42 2.29 3.18
C PRO A 12 12.14 2.28 2.36
N LYS A 13 12.11 3.05 1.26
CA LYS A 13 11.00 2.97 0.30
C LYS A 13 11.20 1.72 -0.54
N MET A 14 10.52 0.65 -0.16
CA MET A 14 10.55 -0.63 -0.86
C MET A 14 9.28 -0.76 -1.70
N GLU A 15 9.39 -1.34 -2.88
CA GLU A 15 8.29 -1.51 -3.83
C GLU A 15 8.52 -2.78 -4.67
N ILE A 16 7.44 -3.39 -5.15
CA ILE A 16 7.51 -4.43 -6.17
C ILE A 16 8.09 -3.82 -7.46
N ALA A 17 9.19 -4.37 -7.94
CA ALA A 17 9.81 -3.98 -9.20
C ALA A 17 9.00 -4.54 -10.39
N THR A 18 7.97 -3.82 -10.83
CA THR A 18 7.03 -4.23 -11.90
C THR A 18 7.72 -4.48 -13.25
N LYS A 19 8.92 -3.94 -13.45
CA LYS A 19 9.70 -4.03 -14.70
C LYS A 19 10.79 -5.12 -14.67
N GLU A 20 11.01 -5.76 -13.53
CA GLU A 20 12.03 -6.81 -13.38
C GLU A 20 11.41 -8.20 -13.43
N GLU A 21 12.17 -9.18 -13.95
CA GLU A 21 11.72 -10.57 -14.01
C GLU A 21 11.44 -11.12 -12.61
N GLY A 22 10.26 -11.71 -12.42
CA GLY A 22 9.83 -12.25 -11.13
C GLY A 22 9.34 -11.19 -10.14
N ASN A 23 9.33 -9.92 -10.51
CA ASN A 23 8.79 -8.80 -9.73
C ASN A 23 9.28 -8.78 -8.27
N PRO A 24 10.60 -8.78 -8.01
CA PRO A 24 11.13 -8.76 -6.66
C PRO A 24 10.77 -7.45 -5.94
N ILE A 25 10.74 -7.49 -4.61
CA ILE A 25 10.67 -6.26 -3.81
C ILE A 25 12.08 -5.65 -3.78
N ALA A 26 12.21 -4.41 -4.24
CA ALA A 26 13.46 -3.68 -4.30
C ALA A 26 13.30 -2.29 -3.67
N GLN A 27 14.41 -1.68 -3.25
CA GLN A 27 14.38 -0.31 -2.73
C GLN A 27 14.40 0.67 -3.91
N ASP A 28 13.47 1.63 -3.91
CA ASP A 28 13.39 2.69 -4.91
C ASP A 28 14.72 3.48 -4.97
N ILE A 29 15.15 3.84 -6.18
CA ILE A 29 16.36 4.63 -6.44
C ILE A 29 15.96 5.98 -7.00
N LYS A 30 16.08 7.03 -6.18
CA LYS A 30 15.83 8.42 -6.59
C LYS A 30 17.16 9.16 -6.76
N LYS A 31 17.41 9.67 -7.98
CA LYS A 31 18.65 10.39 -8.33
C LYS A 31 19.94 9.59 -8.04
N GLY A 32 19.91 8.28 -8.34
CA GLY A 32 21.05 7.38 -8.18
C GLY A 32 21.37 7.00 -6.73
N LYS A 33 20.48 7.28 -5.78
CA LYS A 33 20.61 6.89 -4.37
C LYS A 33 19.38 6.11 -3.93
N LEU A 34 19.60 5.14 -3.03
CA LEU A 34 18.53 4.45 -2.33
C LEU A 34 17.63 5.48 -1.64
N ARG A 35 16.32 5.36 -1.83
CA ARG A 35 15.33 6.28 -1.31
C ARG A 35 14.84 5.81 0.06
N ASP A 36 14.95 6.70 1.03
CA ASP A 36 14.29 6.57 2.32
C ASP A 36 13.20 7.63 2.45
N TYR A 37 12.14 7.32 3.21
CA TYR A 37 11.22 8.32 3.71
C TYR A 37 11.91 9.23 4.74
N HIS A 38 11.35 10.43 4.94
CA HIS A 38 11.88 11.41 5.91
C HIS A 38 11.88 10.87 7.36
N GLY A 39 10.89 10.05 7.68
CA GLY A 39 10.74 9.35 8.97
C GLY A 39 10.21 7.94 8.75
N PRO A 40 10.13 7.12 9.82
CA PRO A 40 9.52 5.80 9.71
C PRO A 40 8.03 5.92 9.39
N ILE A 41 7.51 5.01 8.57
CA ILE A 41 6.05 4.88 8.38
C ILE A 41 5.43 4.17 9.59
N PHE A 42 4.19 4.53 9.95
CA PHE A 42 3.54 4.03 11.17
C PHE A 42 2.57 2.87 10.93
N TRP A 43 2.53 2.33 9.72
CA TRP A 43 1.69 1.22 9.28
C TRP A 43 2.54 0.22 8.48
N ASN A 44 2.03 -0.99 8.27
CA ASN A 44 2.61 -1.85 7.23
C ASN A 44 2.08 -1.36 5.89
N TYR A 45 2.94 -1.30 4.89
CA TYR A 45 2.60 -0.80 3.58
C TYR A 45 2.96 -1.83 2.52
N GLY A 46 2.18 -1.88 1.46
CA GLY A 46 2.37 -2.79 0.35
C GLY A 46 1.19 -2.71 -0.59
N CYS A 47 0.88 -3.80 -1.29
CA CYS A 47 -0.13 -3.76 -2.34
C CYS A 47 -0.98 -5.04 -2.42
N PHE A 48 -2.08 -4.97 -3.18
CA PHE A 48 -2.81 -6.14 -3.62
C PHE A 48 -2.13 -6.79 -4.83
N PRO A 49 -1.78 -8.09 -4.77
CA PRO A 49 -1.33 -8.79 -5.96
C PRO A 49 -2.47 -8.91 -6.98
N GLN A 50 -2.13 -9.01 -8.27
CA GLN A 50 -3.10 -9.14 -9.37
C GLN A 50 -4.06 -7.95 -9.50
N THR A 51 -3.58 -6.75 -9.19
CA THR A 51 -4.29 -5.49 -9.42
C THR A 51 -3.38 -4.52 -10.19
N TRP A 52 -3.97 -3.52 -10.82
CA TRP A 52 -3.25 -2.48 -11.54
C TRP A 52 -4.12 -1.24 -11.67
N GLU A 53 -3.58 -0.09 -11.28
CA GLU A 53 -4.07 1.26 -11.58
C GLU A 53 -3.73 1.62 -13.02
N ASP A 54 -4.66 1.41 -13.95
CA ASP A 54 -4.43 1.57 -15.39
C ASP A 54 -4.17 3.04 -15.78
N PRO A 55 -2.95 3.39 -16.25
CA PRO A 55 -2.61 4.77 -16.63
C PRO A 55 -3.23 5.20 -17.97
N SER A 56 -3.88 4.29 -18.70
CA SER A 56 -4.50 4.57 -20.01
C SER A 56 -5.98 4.95 -19.92
N VAL A 57 -6.58 4.83 -18.74
CA VAL A 57 -8.00 5.10 -18.50
C VAL A 57 -8.14 6.28 -17.53
N GLU A 58 -8.75 7.38 -18.00
CA GLU A 58 -9.05 8.53 -17.14
C GLU A 58 -10.18 8.17 -16.16
N HIS A 59 -9.97 8.43 -14.87
CA HIS A 59 -10.99 8.22 -13.85
C HIS A 59 -12.21 9.13 -14.14
N PRO A 60 -13.43 8.57 -14.21
CA PRO A 60 -14.59 9.27 -14.75
C PRO A 60 -14.97 10.53 -13.96
N GLU A 61 -14.73 10.55 -12.65
CA GLU A 61 -15.09 11.66 -11.76
C GLU A 61 -13.90 12.56 -11.40
N LEU A 62 -12.72 11.97 -11.21
CA LEU A 62 -11.54 12.68 -10.68
C LEU A 62 -10.68 13.30 -11.78
N LYS A 63 -10.86 12.88 -13.04
CA LYS A 63 -10.16 13.44 -14.21
C LYS A 63 -8.64 13.34 -14.12
N VAL A 64 -8.17 12.20 -13.62
CA VAL A 64 -6.76 11.81 -13.48
C VAL A 64 -6.61 10.34 -13.92
N PHE A 65 -5.39 9.92 -14.26
CA PHE A 65 -5.07 8.55 -14.68
C PHE A 65 -4.45 7.77 -13.51
N GLY A 66 -4.50 6.45 -13.52
CA GLY A 66 -3.81 5.63 -12.52
C GLY A 66 -2.28 5.80 -12.55
N ASP A 67 -1.63 5.55 -11.43
CA ASP A 67 -0.17 5.69 -11.23
C ASP A 67 0.68 4.56 -11.86
N ASN A 68 0.04 3.63 -12.56
CA ASN A 68 0.67 2.50 -13.23
C ASN A 68 1.29 1.44 -12.29
N ASP A 69 0.83 1.35 -11.04
CA ASP A 69 1.26 0.32 -10.09
C ASP A 69 0.07 -0.54 -9.57
N PRO A 70 0.32 -1.64 -8.84
CA PRO A 70 -0.73 -2.37 -8.13
C PRO A 70 -1.40 -1.51 -7.06
N LEU A 71 -2.68 -1.75 -6.74
CA LEU A 71 -3.39 -0.97 -5.73
C LEU A 71 -2.70 -1.04 -4.37
N ASP A 72 -2.45 0.13 -3.79
CA ASP A 72 -1.76 0.29 -2.53
C ASP A 72 -2.64 -0.07 -1.32
N VAL A 73 -1.99 -0.60 -0.29
CA VAL A 73 -2.62 -1.05 0.95
C VAL A 73 -1.88 -0.46 2.15
N VAL A 74 -2.65 0.24 2.98
CA VAL A 74 -2.26 0.72 4.31
C VAL A 74 -2.85 -0.25 5.34
N GLU A 75 -2.00 -1.11 5.91
CA GLU A 75 -2.42 -2.09 6.92
C GLU A 75 -2.15 -1.56 8.33
N ILE A 76 -3.23 -1.38 9.10
CA ILE A 76 -3.25 -0.61 10.35
C ILE A 76 -3.09 -1.44 11.62
N GLY A 77 -2.91 -2.76 11.49
CA GLY A 77 -2.77 -3.68 12.60
C GLY A 77 -1.61 -3.37 13.54
N SER A 78 -1.67 -3.98 14.71
CA SER A 78 -0.72 -3.79 15.80
C SER A 78 0.68 -4.29 15.45
N ARG A 79 0.78 -5.45 14.78
CA ARG A 79 2.03 -6.16 14.45
C ARG A 79 2.80 -5.49 13.31
N ALA A 80 4.12 -5.45 13.42
CA ALA A 80 5.00 -5.18 12.28
C ALA A 80 5.15 -6.46 11.44
N GLN A 81 4.67 -6.43 10.20
CA GLN A 81 4.75 -7.56 9.25
C GLN A 81 6.12 -7.61 8.58
N ALA A 82 6.61 -8.80 8.25
CA ALA A 82 7.88 -8.93 7.55
C ALA A 82 7.76 -8.47 6.09
N GLN A 83 8.82 -7.89 5.53
CA GLN A 83 8.88 -7.63 4.09
C GLN A 83 8.71 -8.93 3.29
N GLY A 84 7.88 -8.89 2.26
CA GLY A 84 7.49 -10.04 1.44
C GLY A 84 6.43 -10.93 2.09
N GLU A 85 5.97 -10.63 3.30
CA GLU A 85 4.90 -11.39 3.95
C GLU A 85 3.58 -11.24 3.17
N VAL A 86 2.93 -12.37 2.90
CA VAL A 86 1.61 -12.42 2.26
C VAL A 86 0.54 -12.66 3.31
N SER A 87 -0.21 -11.61 3.62
CA SER A 87 -1.16 -11.59 4.74
C SER A 87 -2.61 -11.59 4.26
N ARG A 88 -3.48 -12.27 5.00
CA ARG A 88 -4.93 -12.16 4.78
C ARG A 88 -5.41 -10.94 5.55
N ILE A 89 -5.99 -10.00 4.83
CA ILE A 89 -6.47 -8.72 5.37
C ILE A 89 -7.97 -8.57 5.16
N LYS A 90 -8.59 -7.73 5.99
CA LYS A 90 -9.95 -7.23 5.83
C LYS A 90 -9.90 -5.76 5.42
N VAL A 91 -10.55 -5.42 4.30
CA VAL A 91 -10.67 -4.04 3.83
C VAL A 91 -11.69 -3.28 4.68
N LEU A 92 -11.34 -2.07 5.08
CA LEU A 92 -12.18 -1.17 5.90
C LEU A 92 -12.66 0.04 5.11
N GLY A 93 -11.87 0.50 4.14
CA GLY A 93 -12.20 1.64 3.30
C GLY A 93 -11.09 1.97 2.30
N ALA A 94 -11.20 3.12 1.65
CA ALA A 94 -10.24 3.60 0.68
C ALA A 94 -10.11 5.13 0.75
N LEU A 95 -8.92 5.63 0.41
CA LEU A 95 -8.64 7.04 0.18
C LEU A 95 -8.21 7.22 -1.27
N ALA A 96 -8.90 8.08 -2.01
CA ALA A 96 -8.47 8.52 -3.34
C ALA A 96 -7.38 9.60 -3.17
N MET A 97 -6.12 9.20 -3.10
CA MET A 97 -5.01 10.15 -3.08
C MET A 97 -4.68 10.57 -4.52
N ILE A 98 -4.36 11.85 -4.70
CA ILE A 98 -3.78 12.35 -5.94
C ILE A 98 -2.31 12.64 -5.67
N ASP A 99 -1.40 11.78 -6.13
CA ASP A 99 0.06 11.95 -5.98
C ASP A 99 0.65 12.48 -7.29
N ASP A 100 1.26 13.66 -7.25
CA ASP A 100 1.86 14.32 -8.41
C ASP A 100 0.99 14.35 -9.70
N GLY A 101 -0.34 14.31 -9.55
CA GLY A 101 -1.32 14.37 -10.65
C GLY A 101 -1.87 13.01 -11.11
N GLU A 102 -1.44 11.93 -10.48
CA GLU A 102 -1.88 10.55 -10.73
C GLU A 102 -2.85 10.11 -9.62
N LEU A 103 -3.82 9.26 -9.97
CA LEU A 103 -4.69 8.59 -9.01
C LEU A 103 -3.93 7.45 -8.37
N ASP A 104 -3.92 7.46 -7.05
CA ASP A 104 -3.17 6.54 -6.22
C ASP A 104 -4.07 6.12 -5.05
N TRP A 105 -4.79 5.00 -5.21
CA TRP A 105 -5.73 4.53 -4.19
C TRP A 105 -4.99 3.93 -3.00
N LYS A 106 -5.21 4.51 -1.82
CA LYS A 106 -4.76 3.93 -0.56
C LYS A 106 -5.88 3.13 0.08
N ILE A 107 -5.84 1.81 -0.05
CA ILE A 107 -6.82 0.93 0.58
C ILE A 107 -6.47 0.75 2.06
N ILE A 108 -7.41 1.09 2.94
CA ILE A 108 -7.23 0.93 4.38
C ILE A 108 -7.71 -0.47 4.77
N ALA A 109 -6.84 -1.23 5.42
CA ALA A 109 -7.11 -2.62 5.78
C ALA A 109 -6.48 -3.01 7.12
N ILE A 110 -6.89 -4.16 7.65
CA ILE A 110 -6.33 -4.75 8.88
C ILE A 110 -6.06 -6.25 8.69
N ASP A 111 -4.95 -6.78 9.21
CA ASP A 111 -4.67 -8.22 9.28
C ASP A 111 -5.85 -8.94 9.96
N CYS A 112 -6.38 -9.99 9.31
CA CYS A 112 -7.48 -10.79 9.88
C CYS A 112 -7.11 -11.48 11.20
N LYS A 113 -5.82 -11.57 11.55
CA LYS A 113 -5.33 -12.11 12.81
C LYS A 113 -5.14 -11.05 13.90
N ASP A 114 -5.31 -9.77 13.58
CA ASP A 114 -5.21 -8.70 14.58
C ASP A 114 -6.36 -8.81 15.60
N PRO A 115 -6.11 -8.61 16.91
CA PRO A 115 -7.16 -8.64 17.93
C PRO A 115 -8.36 -7.73 17.64
N LEU A 116 -8.15 -6.57 17.01
CA LEU A 116 -9.21 -5.61 16.69
C LEU A 116 -9.94 -5.92 15.36
N ALA A 117 -9.50 -6.92 14.61
CA ALA A 117 -10.12 -7.27 13.33
C ALA A 117 -11.59 -7.72 13.48
N GLY A 118 -12.02 -8.16 14.67
CA GLY A 118 -13.41 -8.46 14.96
C GLY A 118 -14.28 -7.22 15.23
N GLU A 119 -13.66 -6.10 15.61
CA GLU A 119 -14.34 -4.88 16.04
C GLU A 119 -14.44 -3.87 14.90
N LEU A 120 -13.36 -3.70 14.12
CA LEU A 120 -13.31 -2.74 13.02
C LEU A 120 -13.99 -3.29 11.77
N GLN A 121 -15.17 -2.81 11.37
CA GLN A 121 -15.90 -3.29 10.20
C GLN A 121 -15.86 -2.33 9.01
N SER A 122 -15.56 -1.06 9.26
CA SER A 122 -15.51 0.01 8.28
C SER A 122 -14.50 1.07 8.69
N VAL A 123 -14.21 2.00 7.77
CA VAL A 123 -13.36 3.17 8.07
C VAL A 123 -13.92 4.03 9.22
N ALA A 124 -15.24 4.03 9.45
CA ALA A 124 -15.85 4.79 10.54
C ALA A 124 -15.45 4.26 11.93
N ASP A 125 -15.10 2.97 12.03
CA ASP A 125 -14.72 2.35 13.30
C ASP A 125 -13.26 2.63 13.67
N VAL A 126 -12.45 3.17 12.74
CA VAL A 126 -11.03 3.44 12.94
C VAL A 126 -10.77 4.66 13.85
N GLU A 127 -11.68 5.64 13.81
CA GLU A 127 -11.58 6.90 14.57
C GLU A 127 -12.35 6.87 15.90
N ALA A 128 -13.10 5.79 16.18
CA ALA A 128 -13.99 5.66 17.33
C ALA A 128 -13.24 5.38 18.64
#